data_AF-V2X5N0-F1
#
_entry.id   AF-V2X5N0-F1
#
_cell.length_a   1.000
_cell.length_b   1.000
_cell.length_c   1.000
_cell.angle_alpha   90.00
_cell.angle_beta   90.00
_cell.angle_gamma   90.00
#
_symmetry.space_group_name_H-M   'P 1'
#
loop_
_entity.id
_entity.type
_entity.pdbx_description
1 polymer ?
#
loop_
_entity_poly.entity_id
_entity_poly.type
_entity_poly.pdbx_seq_one_letter_code
_entity_poly.pdbx_strand_id
1 'polypeptide(L)'
;MEFNPNDPKMPSAEAKQYIRRYFIEKFTELRRNHPAWSHRSESWPTDNVIDQLVERANGQVIFTSILIKFLDTRDERPQDRLDAFLRIEVEHGSESPYSALDLLYRQIMSTCQRVWEKVQAILSLLITPATQPKMLFHGVLAGGVIRAGRTIPAINWRSYRMIELLLNLEKGEVATLLSTLHSVLLIPVDNESDIRFVHESFVEFLLDTNRSANYHILPLAEPEYCDRVAILLLGTLSNLTPHYPLFQSMLATVNLSSWKDALSNLQSNLMTYSCLLWHAYCTKVVSPSPDLLVALKTFNPYCVLAAQIHYNLILDFRCWNAVIDWAKTLGKSTKNFVKICESCTQGFRMAFPPTMSRDEALWRTFYSEANLCYEFDMSTFQTELLLKLYSVDDSWYWFVKTSPVFMILSAETDRHLGLSIPKDWVVVDVTKANGELFKKTSDLEHEGQRTLLHDIGDDTWESEWISNNNLMHLKLLLKKRWVLFPPKYDDLLSKSFSDLSYGHGQWKK
;
A
#
# COMPACT_ATOMS: atom_id res chain seq x y z
N MET A 1 -19.37 26.36 28.91
CA MET A 1 -18.66 25.18 29.43
C MET A 1 -18.99 24.03 28.49
N GLU A 2 -18.08 23.70 27.60
CA GLU A 2 -18.18 22.48 26.79
C GLU A 2 -17.99 21.28 27.74
N PHE A 3 -19.00 20.41 27.79
CA PHE A 3 -19.06 19.28 28.70
C PHE A 3 -18.40 18.06 28.03
N ASN A 4 -17.57 17.33 28.77
CA ASN A 4 -16.99 16.08 28.32
C ASN A 4 -18.04 14.95 28.54
N PRO A 5 -18.62 14.37 27.48
CA PRO A 5 -19.67 13.35 27.58
C PRO A 5 -19.23 12.02 28.23
N ASN A 6 -17.96 11.89 28.62
CA ASN A 6 -17.35 10.67 29.15
C ASN A 6 -17.07 10.69 30.67
N ASP A 7 -17.59 11.66 31.44
CA ASP A 7 -17.38 11.72 32.90
C ASP A 7 -18.30 10.72 33.66
N PRO A 8 -17.77 9.66 34.30
CA PRO A 8 -18.56 8.52 34.78
C PRO A 8 -19.19 8.68 36.18
N LYS A 9 -19.26 9.90 36.74
CA LYS A 9 -19.74 10.15 38.12
C LYS A 9 -20.84 11.20 38.25
N MET A 10 -21.76 11.28 37.28
CA MET A 10 -22.93 12.16 37.41
C MET A 10 -24.06 11.47 38.20
N PRO A 11 -24.61 12.09 39.27
CA PRO A 11 -25.81 11.59 39.93
C PRO A 11 -26.98 11.46 38.96
N SER A 12 -27.76 10.37 39.06
CA SER A 12 -28.88 10.06 38.16
C SER A 12 -29.86 11.25 37.96
N ALA A 13 -30.12 12.02 39.01
CA ALA A 13 -30.99 13.20 38.96
C ALA A 13 -30.41 14.34 38.10
N GLU A 14 -29.10 14.60 38.21
CA GLU A 14 -28.43 15.62 37.41
C GLU A 14 -28.40 15.19 35.93
N ALA A 15 -28.13 13.90 35.66
CA ALA A 15 -28.12 13.36 34.30
C ALA A 15 -29.49 13.53 33.62
N LYS A 16 -30.59 13.23 34.33
CA LYS A 16 -31.95 13.47 33.83
C LYS A 16 -32.22 14.93 33.52
N GLN A 17 -31.81 15.85 34.39
CA GLN A 17 -31.96 17.29 34.16
C GLN A 17 -31.17 17.77 32.93
N TYR A 18 -29.94 17.27 32.78
CA TYR A 18 -29.10 17.56 31.61
C TYR A 18 -29.75 17.05 30.32
N ILE A 19 -30.18 15.79 30.31
CA ILE A 19 -30.85 15.15 29.16
C ILE A 19 -32.11 15.93 28.77
N ARG A 20 -32.94 16.33 29.73
CA ARG A 20 -34.14 17.14 29.48
C ARG A 20 -33.79 18.48 28.81
N ARG A 21 -32.80 19.20 29.36
CA ARG A 21 -32.34 20.48 28.79
C ARG A 21 -31.80 20.30 27.37
N TYR A 22 -30.99 19.27 27.16
CA TYR A 22 -30.42 18.94 25.85
C TYR A 22 -31.52 18.66 24.82
N PHE A 23 -32.53 17.85 25.16
CA PHE A 23 -33.66 17.59 24.26
C PHE A 23 -34.42 18.87 23.91
N ILE A 24 -34.76 19.72 24.89
CA ILE A 24 -35.48 20.98 24.63
C ILE A 24 -34.71 21.87 23.65
N GLU A 25 -33.40 22.01 23.86
CA GLU A 25 -32.52 22.78 22.98
C GLU A 25 -32.47 22.19 21.57
N LYS A 26 -32.20 20.88 21.45
CA LYS A 26 -32.03 20.23 20.15
C LYS A 26 -33.33 20.06 19.36
N PHE A 27 -34.46 19.79 20.01
CA PHE A 27 -35.76 19.86 19.33
C PHE A 27 -36.05 21.27 18.84
N THR A 28 -35.65 22.31 19.60
CA THR A 28 -35.80 23.71 19.14
C THR A 28 -34.96 24.02 17.91
N GLU A 29 -33.71 23.56 17.87
CA GLU A 29 -32.86 23.69 16.67
C GLU A 29 -33.45 22.93 15.48
N LEU A 30 -33.89 21.68 15.69
CA LEU A 30 -34.43 20.83 14.65
C LEU A 30 -35.70 21.46 14.03
N ARG A 31 -36.58 22.07 14.83
CA ARG A 31 -37.74 22.83 14.31
C ARG A 31 -37.36 23.99 13.39
N ARG A 32 -36.26 24.66 13.69
CA ARG A 32 -35.83 25.86 12.95
C ARG A 32 -35.13 25.50 11.63
N ASN A 33 -34.36 24.42 11.64
CA ASN A 33 -33.41 24.12 10.58
C ASN A 33 -33.83 22.95 9.68
N HIS A 34 -34.79 22.12 10.10
CA HIS A 34 -35.13 20.90 9.37
C HIS A 34 -35.94 21.20 8.09
N PRO A 35 -35.49 20.76 6.91
CA PRO A 35 -36.12 21.11 5.63
C PRO A 35 -37.53 20.51 5.46
N ALA A 36 -37.77 19.31 5.99
CA ALA A 36 -39.10 18.67 5.97
C ALA A 36 -40.01 19.10 7.16
N TRP A 37 -39.68 20.20 7.85
CA TRP A 37 -40.47 20.65 8.98
C TRP A 37 -41.89 21.07 8.56
N SER A 38 -42.89 20.48 9.21
CA SER A 38 -44.28 20.93 9.08
C SER A 38 -44.65 21.85 10.23
N HIS A 39 -45.24 23.02 9.95
CA HIS A 39 -45.77 23.97 10.93
C HIS A 39 -47.00 23.46 11.74
N ARG A 40 -47.20 22.13 11.84
CA ARG A 40 -48.39 21.53 12.47
C ARG A 40 -48.49 21.71 13.98
N SER A 41 -47.40 22.06 14.67
CA SER A 41 -47.48 22.45 16.09
C SER A 41 -46.23 23.16 16.57
N GLU A 42 -46.39 24.34 17.16
CA GLU A 42 -45.31 25.06 17.87
C GLU A 42 -44.91 24.37 19.18
N SER A 43 -45.73 23.47 19.71
CA SER A 43 -45.50 22.76 20.98
C SER A 43 -44.97 21.33 20.81
N TRP A 44 -44.54 20.95 19.60
CA TRP A 44 -43.91 19.65 19.37
C TRP A 44 -42.40 19.65 19.69
N PRO A 45 -41.86 18.61 20.34
CA PRO A 45 -42.59 17.58 21.08
C PRO A 45 -43.16 18.14 22.40
N THR A 46 -44.24 17.54 22.90
CA THR A 46 -44.85 17.98 24.16
C THR A 46 -43.94 17.66 25.35
N ASP A 47 -44.09 18.39 26.46
CA ASP A 47 -43.30 18.13 27.68
C ASP A 47 -43.40 16.68 28.14
N ASN A 48 -44.59 16.06 28.03
CA ASN A 48 -44.82 14.66 28.35
C ASN A 48 -43.99 13.70 27.46
N VAL A 49 -43.82 14.02 26.17
CA VAL A 49 -42.94 13.23 25.29
C VAL A 49 -41.49 13.40 25.69
N ILE A 50 -41.07 14.61 26.05
CA ILE A 50 -39.71 14.86 26.54
C ILE A 50 -39.44 14.08 27.83
N ASP A 51 -40.37 14.07 28.79
CA ASP A 51 -40.25 13.29 30.03
C ASP A 51 -40.15 11.78 29.74
N GLN A 52 -40.95 11.26 28.81
CA GLN A 52 -40.82 9.86 28.37
C GLN A 52 -39.44 9.56 27.79
N LEU A 53 -38.88 10.45 26.98
CA LEU A 53 -37.53 10.27 26.42
C LEU A 53 -36.43 10.36 27.48
N VAL A 54 -36.60 11.25 28.48
CA VAL A 54 -35.67 11.38 29.62
C VAL A 54 -35.64 10.10 30.44
N GLU A 55 -36.81 9.53 30.73
CA GLU A 55 -36.90 8.25 31.44
C GLU A 55 -36.35 7.09 30.61
N ARG A 56 -36.70 7.02 29.31
CA ARG A 56 -36.15 5.99 28.39
C ARG A 56 -34.63 6.06 28.27
N ALA A 57 -34.03 7.25 28.29
CA ALA A 57 -32.58 7.41 28.19
C ALA A 57 -31.84 6.75 29.37
N ASN A 58 -32.49 6.54 30.53
CA ASN A 58 -31.92 5.91 31.72
C ASN A 58 -30.51 6.46 32.07
N GLY A 59 -30.31 7.77 31.95
CA GLY A 59 -29.03 8.45 32.22
C GLY A 59 -27.97 8.36 31.11
N GLN A 60 -28.23 7.67 29.99
CA GLN A 60 -27.29 7.56 28.88
C GLN A 60 -27.34 8.80 27.98
N VAL A 61 -26.39 9.72 28.17
CA VAL A 61 -26.29 10.93 27.35
C VAL A 61 -26.09 10.60 25.86
N ILE A 62 -25.39 9.51 25.52
CA ILE A 62 -25.18 9.12 24.12
C ILE A 62 -26.51 8.86 23.40
N PHE A 63 -27.50 8.26 24.07
CA PHE A 63 -28.84 8.01 23.51
C PHE A 63 -29.48 9.28 22.97
N THR A 64 -29.36 10.40 23.69
CA THR A 64 -29.99 11.67 23.30
C THR A 64 -29.39 12.20 21.99
N SER A 65 -28.06 12.15 21.88
CA SER A 65 -27.34 12.62 20.69
C SER A 65 -27.64 11.77 19.45
N ILE A 66 -27.70 10.43 19.60
CA ILE A 66 -28.02 9.51 18.52
C ILE A 66 -29.48 9.68 18.11
N LEU A 67 -30.41 9.83 19.06
CA LEU A 67 -31.83 10.03 18.78
C LEU A 67 -32.05 11.32 18.00
N ILE A 68 -31.46 12.44 18.45
CA ILE A 68 -31.59 13.71 17.73
C ILE A 68 -31.04 13.60 16.31
N LYS A 69 -29.85 13.00 16.12
CA LYS A 69 -29.30 12.79 14.78
C LYS A 69 -30.17 11.87 13.93
N PHE A 70 -30.74 10.82 14.52
CA PHE A 70 -31.70 9.95 13.85
C PHE A 70 -32.93 10.74 13.40
N LEU A 71 -33.44 11.66 14.21
CA LEU A 71 -34.59 12.48 13.79
C LEU A 71 -34.24 13.52 12.73
N ASP A 72 -32.98 13.98 12.68
CA ASP A 72 -32.47 14.99 11.75
C ASP A 72 -32.09 14.39 10.37
N THR A 73 -33.05 13.70 9.74
CA THR A 73 -32.89 13.10 8.41
C THR A 73 -33.67 13.90 7.38
N ARG A 74 -32.97 14.44 6.36
CA ARG A 74 -33.53 15.40 5.41
C ARG A 74 -34.82 14.97 4.71
N ASP A 75 -34.94 13.68 4.40
CA ASP A 75 -36.00 13.14 3.54
C ASP A 75 -37.26 12.69 4.31
N GLU A 76 -37.17 12.63 5.65
CA GLU A 76 -38.26 12.16 6.50
C GLU A 76 -38.69 13.22 7.51
N ARG A 77 -39.95 13.17 7.95
CA ARG A 77 -40.46 14.12 8.94
C ARG A 77 -40.02 13.67 10.33
N PRO A 78 -39.36 14.54 11.11
CA PRO A 78 -38.95 14.21 12.48
C PRO A 78 -40.11 13.80 13.38
N GLN A 79 -41.31 14.35 13.14
CA GLN A 79 -42.53 13.97 13.85
C GLN A 79 -42.87 12.50 13.65
N ASP A 80 -42.92 12.05 12.38
CA ASP A 80 -43.33 10.70 12.03
C ASP A 80 -42.32 9.67 12.54
N ARG A 81 -41.02 9.99 12.49
CA ARG A 81 -39.95 9.14 13.03
C ARG A 81 -39.99 9.02 14.55
N LEU A 82 -40.23 10.14 15.25
CA LEU A 82 -40.34 10.14 16.70
C LEU A 82 -41.58 9.34 17.14
N ASP A 83 -42.72 9.53 16.48
CA ASP A 83 -43.94 8.78 16.77
C ASP A 83 -43.74 7.28 16.53
N ALA A 84 -43.06 6.91 15.44
CA ALA A 84 -42.70 5.51 15.16
C ALA A 84 -41.81 4.93 16.27
N PHE A 85 -40.79 5.67 16.72
CA PHE A 85 -39.89 5.24 17.80
C PHE A 85 -40.63 5.11 19.15
N LEU A 86 -41.54 6.02 19.46
CA LEU A 86 -42.31 5.99 20.71
C LEU A 86 -43.29 4.80 20.78
N ARG A 87 -43.84 4.37 19.64
CA ARG A 87 -44.76 3.22 19.54
C ARG A 87 -44.09 1.86 19.79
N ILE A 88 -42.77 1.78 19.70
CA ILE A 88 -42.07 0.53 19.96
C ILE A 88 -41.93 0.38 21.49
N GLU A 89 -42.53 -0.69 22.01
CA GLU A 89 -42.42 -1.04 23.42
C GLU A 89 -40.99 -1.55 23.72
N VAL A 90 -40.40 -1.04 24.79
CA VAL A 90 -39.15 -1.61 25.32
C VAL A 90 -39.55 -2.90 26.03
N GLU A 91 -39.05 -4.06 25.61
CA GLU A 91 -39.34 -5.33 26.29
C GLU A 91 -39.04 -5.21 27.79
N HIS A 92 -40.10 -5.19 28.61
CA HIS A 92 -40.01 -5.08 30.05
C HIS A 92 -39.51 -6.42 30.60
N GLY A 93 -38.20 -6.52 30.86
CA GLY A 93 -37.58 -7.75 31.36
C GLY A 93 -36.13 -7.96 30.93
N SER A 94 -35.60 -7.20 29.98
CA SER A 94 -34.15 -7.25 29.69
C SER A 94 -33.39 -6.59 30.84
N GLU A 95 -32.55 -7.32 31.56
CA GLU A 95 -31.64 -6.80 32.60
C GLU A 95 -30.56 -5.83 32.06
N SER A 96 -30.57 -5.54 30.76
CA SER A 96 -29.57 -4.68 30.11
C SER A 96 -29.80 -3.20 30.46
N PRO A 97 -28.80 -2.50 31.03
CA PRO A 97 -28.88 -1.06 31.23
C PRO A 97 -28.94 -0.27 29.91
N TYR A 98 -28.66 -0.89 28.76
CA TYR A 98 -28.61 -0.28 27.42
C TYR A 98 -29.88 -0.48 26.58
N SER A 99 -30.97 -1.01 27.16
CA SER A 99 -32.16 -1.47 26.42
C SER A 99 -32.76 -0.43 25.45
N ALA A 100 -32.85 0.84 25.86
CA ALA A 100 -33.34 1.93 25.01
C ALA A 100 -32.36 2.32 23.89
N LEU A 101 -31.05 2.26 24.15
CA LEU A 101 -30.01 2.52 23.16
C LEU A 101 -29.95 1.39 22.13
N ASP A 102 -30.04 0.14 22.57
CA ASP A 102 -30.10 -1.04 21.70
C ASP A 102 -31.35 -1.01 20.82
N LEU A 103 -32.49 -0.58 21.37
CA LEU A 103 -33.71 -0.37 20.61
C LEU A 103 -33.54 0.68 19.51
N LEU A 104 -32.92 1.81 19.86
CA LEU A 104 -32.62 2.88 18.91
C LEU A 104 -31.66 2.40 17.80
N TYR A 105 -30.61 1.65 18.15
CA TYR A 105 -29.71 1.07 17.16
C TYR A 105 -30.44 0.07 16.25
N ARG A 106 -31.26 -0.84 16.79
CA ARG A 106 -32.08 -1.75 15.97
C ARG A 106 -33.00 -0.98 15.01
N GLN A 107 -33.56 0.14 15.44
CA GLN A 107 -34.39 0.99 14.59
C GLN A 107 -33.59 1.71 13.50
N ILE A 108 -32.36 2.12 13.79
CA ILE A 108 -31.45 2.68 12.76
C ILE A 108 -31.09 1.58 11.74
N MET A 109 -30.76 0.38 12.21
CA MET A 109 -30.41 -0.75 11.34
C MET A 109 -31.59 -1.24 10.49
N SER A 110 -32.83 -1.14 10.96
CA SER A 110 -34.00 -1.54 10.16
C SER A 110 -34.17 -0.69 8.88
N THR A 111 -33.61 0.52 8.85
CA THR A 111 -33.61 1.38 7.64
C THR A 111 -32.80 0.78 6.49
N CYS A 112 -31.80 -0.05 6.77
CA CYS A 112 -30.95 -0.68 5.76
C CYS A 112 -31.28 -2.15 5.51
N GLN A 113 -32.39 -2.68 6.05
CA GLN A 113 -32.77 -4.09 5.94
C GLN A 113 -32.78 -4.62 4.50
N ARG A 114 -33.22 -3.80 3.53
CA ARG A 114 -33.29 -4.19 2.11
C ARG A 114 -31.93 -4.33 1.43
N VAL A 115 -30.91 -3.64 1.96
CA VAL A 115 -29.54 -3.61 1.44
C VAL A 115 -28.55 -4.19 2.45
N TRP A 116 -29.06 -4.99 3.39
CA TRP A 116 -28.33 -5.43 4.57
C TRP A 116 -27.05 -6.17 4.22
N GLU A 117 -27.06 -7.07 3.24
CA GLU A 117 -25.87 -7.85 2.87
C GLU A 117 -24.67 -6.96 2.50
N LYS A 118 -24.91 -5.87 1.73
CA LYS A 118 -23.86 -4.93 1.35
C LYS A 118 -23.44 -4.05 2.53
N VAL A 119 -24.40 -3.57 3.33
CA VAL A 119 -24.11 -2.77 4.52
C VAL A 119 -23.35 -3.57 5.57
N GLN A 120 -23.70 -4.84 5.75
CA GLN A 120 -23.00 -5.77 6.61
C GLN A 120 -21.55 -5.94 6.18
N ALA A 121 -21.28 -6.13 4.88
CA ALA A 121 -19.91 -6.22 4.36
C ALA A 121 -19.10 -4.94 4.63
N ILE A 122 -19.71 -3.76 4.46
CA ILE A 122 -19.08 -2.47 4.75
C ILE A 122 -18.79 -2.34 6.26
N LEU A 123 -19.76 -2.63 7.12
CA LEU A 123 -19.60 -2.53 8.57
C LEU A 123 -18.60 -3.56 9.11
N SER A 124 -18.58 -4.79 8.57
CA SER A 124 -17.54 -5.80 8.86
C SER A 124 -16.16 -5.25 8.54
N LEU A 125 -15.98 -4.60 7.38
CA LEU A 125 -14.73 -3.89 7.08
C LEU A 125 -14.46 -2.82 8.13
N LEU A 126 -15.37 -1.88 8.38
CA LEU A 126 -15.20 -0.78 9.34
C LEU A 126 -14.80 -1.23 10.75
N ILE A 127 -15.33 -2.35 11.25
CA ILE A 127 -14.99 -2.90 12.58
C ILE A 127 -13.64 -3.63 12.57
N THR A 128 -13.28 -4.27 11.46
CA THR A 128 -12.00 -5.00 11.34
C THR A 128 -10.85 -4.02 11.60
N PRO A 129 -9.83 -4.33 12.40
CA PRO A 129 -8.66 -3.46 12.50
C PRO A 129 -7.93 -3.38 11.16
N ALA A 130 -7.58 -2.18 10.68
CA ALA A 130 -6.75 -2.03 9.49
C ALA A 130 -5.31 -2.45 9.82
N THR A 131 -5.01 -3.75 9.75
CA THR A 131 -3.68 -4.28 9.99
C THR A 131 -2.75 -3.86 8.85
N GLN A 132 -1.99 -2.79 9.06
CA GLN A 132 -0.87 -2.47 8.20
C GLN A 132 0.29 -3.42 8.54
N PRO A 133 0.85 -4.14 7.55
CA PRO A 133 2.05 -4.94 7.79
C PRO A 133 3.13 -4.06 8.37
N LYS A 134 3.57 -4.37 9.60
CA LYS A 134 4.81 -3.79 10.13
C LYS A 134 5.93 -4.34 9.26
N MET A 135 6.50 -3.52 8.38
CA MET A 135 7.75 -3.89 7.75
C MET A 135 8.80 -4.07 8.86
N LEU A 136 9.50 -5.19 8.86
CA LEU A 136 10.60 -5.49 9.77
C LEU A 136 11.84 -4.62 9.44
N PHE A 137 11.69 -3.29 9.41
CA PHE A 137 12.79 -2.33 9.37
C PHE A 137 13.26 -2.05 10.81
N HIS A 138 13.83 -3.05 11.48
CA HIS A 138 14.48 -2.84 12.79
C HIS A 138 16.00 -2.64 12.70
N GLY A 139 16.60 -2.64 11.50
CA GLY A 139 18.07 -2.69 11.35
C GLY A 139 18.79 -1.39 10.97
N VAL A 140 18.15 -0.39 10.36
CA VAL A 140 18.87 0.77 9.77
C VAL A 140 18.16 2.09 10.07
N LEU A 141 17.67 2.26 11.31
CA LEU A 141 17.27 3.58 11.84
C LEU A 141 18.35 4.23 12.71
N ALA A 142 19.46 3.53 12.98
CA ALA A 142 20.56 4.07 13.79
C ALA A 142 21.56 4.94 13.00
N GLY A 143 21.37 5.11 11.68
CA GLY A 143 22.35 5.79 10.81
C GLY A 143 21.71 6.68 9.75
N GLY A 144 20.88 7.64 10.17
CA GLY A 144 20.93 9.02 9.66
C GLY A 144 20.93 9.32 8.15
N VAL A 145 20.52 8.43 7.25
CA VAL A 145 20.20 8.81 5.86
C VAL A 145 18.80 8.31 5.54
N ILE A 146 17.83 9.11 5.95
CA ILE A 146 16.53 9.16 5.29
C ILE A 146 16.85 9.39 3.80
N ARG A 147 16.71 8.37 2.95
CA ARG A 147 16.65 8.58 1.50
C ARG A 147 15.44 9.48 1.22
N ALA A 148 15.71 10.79 1.13
CA ALA A 148 14.81 11.87 0.73
C ALA A 148 13.32 11.69 1.09
N GLY A 149 12.97 11.69 2.38
CA GLY A 149 11.61 12.00 2.85
C GLY A 149 10.45 11.09 2.39
N ARG A 150 10.69 9.86 1.94
CA ARG A 150 9.61 8.97 1.48
C ARG A 150 9.17 7.99 2.55
N THR A 151 8.13 8.36 3.28
CA THR A 151 7.33 7.45 4.10
C THR A 151 6.48 6.55 3.20
N ILE A 152 6.14 5.36 3.69
CA ILE A 152 5.11 4.53 3.04
C ILE A 152 3.83 5.39 2.96
N PRO A 153 3.19 5.53 1.78
CA PRO A 153 1.99 6.34 1.65
C PRO A 153 0.93 5.86 2.65
N ALA A 154 0.38 6.76 3.45
CA ALA A 154 -0.74 6.41 4.30
C ALA A 154 -1.97 6.13 3.39
N ILE A 155 -2.57 4.95 3.56
CA ILE A 155 -3.82 4.58 2.90
C ILE A 155 -4.92 4.63 3.95
N ASN A 156 -5.94 5.44 3.66
CA ASN A 156 -7.19 5.50 4.40
C ASN A 156 -8.07 4.34 3.97
N TRP A 157 -7.80 3.15 4.53
CA TRP A 157 -8.46 1.89 4.17
C TRP A 157 -9.98 1.88 4.45
N ARG A 158 -10.49 2.88 5.17
CA ARG A 158 -11.91 3.04 5.51
C ARG A 158 -12.55 4.23 4.86
N SER A 159 -11.90 4.79 3.85
CA SER A 159 -12.53 5.76 2.97
C SER A 159 -13.56 5.12 2.05
N TYR A 160 -14.47 5.94 1.54
CA TYR A 160 -15.45 5.53 0.51
C TYR A 160 -14.77 4.79 -0.64
N ARG A 161 -13.72 5.42 -1.19
CA ARG A 161 -13.00 4.88 -2.34
C ARG A 161 -12.36 3.52 -2.04
N MET A 162 -11.73 3.35 -0.88
CA MET A 162 -11.06 2.08 -0.56
C MET A 162 -12.06 0.95 -0.29
N ILE A 163 -13.17 1.24 0.39
CA ILE A 163 -14.22 0.25 0.64
C ILE A 163 -14.89 -0.16 -0.66
N GLU A 164 -15.18 0.78 -1.56
CA GLU A 164 -15.71 0.49 -2.90
C GLU A 164 -14.80 -0.47 -3.66
N LEU A 165 -13.49 -0.21 -3.65
CA LEU A 165 -12.50 -1.07 -4.30
C LEU A 165 -12.36 -2.45 -3.65
N LEU A 166 -12.39 -2.54 -2.31
CA LEU A 166 -12.24 -3.80 -1.57
C LEU A 166 -13.47 -4.72 -1.67
N LEU A 167 -14.66 -4.14 -1.86
CA LEU A 167 -15.91 -4.87 -1.98
C LEU A 167 -16.42 -4.95 -3.43
N ASN A 168 -15.69 -4.40 -4.39
CA ASN A 168 -16.08 -4.30 -5.80
C ASN A 168 -17.47 -3.66 -5.98
N LEU A 169 -17.68 -2.53 -5.30
CA LEU A 169 -18.90 -1.72 -5.39
C LEU A 169 -18.73 -0.58 -6.40
N GLU A 170 -19.84 -0.09 -6.93
CA GLU A 170 -19.83 1.05 -7.85
C GLU A 170 -19.45 2.36 -7.14
N LYS A 171 -18.86 3.29 -7.88
CA LYS A 171 -18.48 4.60 -7.35
C LYS A 171 -19.73 5.35 -6.84
N GLY A 172 -19.72 5.75 -5.57
CA GLY A 172 -20.84 6.41 -4.89
C GLY A 172 -21.84 5.45 -4.25
N GLU A 173 -21.68 4.14 -4.46
CA GLU A 173 -22.59 3.14 -3.90
C GLU A 173 -22.46 3.08 -2.38
N VAL A 174 -21.24 3.15 -1.83
CA VAL A 174 -21.03 3.14 -0.36
C VAL A 174 -21.68 4.37 0.28
N ALA A 175 -21.60 5.55 -0.35
CA ALA A 175 -22.29 6.75 0.12
C ALA A 175 -23.82 6.55 0.17
N THR A 176 -24.38 5.92 -0.85
CA THR A 176 -25.81 5.59 -0.91
C THR A 176 -26.21 4.60 0.18
N LEU A 177 -25.44 3.52 0.33
CA LEU A 177 -25.69 2.45 1.31
C LEU A 177 -25.60 2.92 2.76
N LEU A 178 -24.73 3.88 3.05
CA LEU A 178 -24.52 4.42 4.41
C LEU A 178 -25.34 5.67 4.71
N SER A 179 -26.09 6.21 3.75
CA SER A 179 -26.84 7.47 3.89
C SER A 179 -27.81 7.48 5.08
N THR A 180 -28.43 6.34 5.38
CA THR A 180 -29.37 6.20 6.51
C THR A 180 -28.69 5.97 7.86
N LEU A 181 -27.36 5.76 7.88
CA LEU A 181 -26.57 5.48 9.07
C LEU A 181 -25.79 6.70 9.60
N HIS A 182 -26.09 7.91 9.13
CA HIS A 182 -25.44 9.17 9.56
C HIS A 182 -25.57 9.46 11.07
N SER A 183 -26.56 8.86 11.75
CA SER A 183 -26.72 8.98 13.20
C SER A 183 -25.64 8.24 13.98
N VAL A 184 -25.08 7.16 13.42
CA VAL A 184 -24.10 6.26 14.05
C VAL A 184 -22.73 6.26 13.38
N LEU A 185 -22.63 6.81 12.16
CA LEU A 185 -21.40 6.97 11.41
C LEU A 185 -21.06 8.45 11.21
N LEU A 186 -19.78 8.79 11.43
CA LEU A 186 -19.17 10.02 10.97
C LEU A 186 -18.82 9.86 9.49
N ILE A 187 -19.70 10.40 8.65
CA ILE A 187 -19.58 10.39 7.20
C ILE A 187 -18.72 11.60 6.78
N PRO A 188 -17.53 11.39 6.21
CA PRO A 188 -16.71 12.47 5.70
C PRO A 188 -17.35 13.14 4.47
N VAL A 189 -17.03 14.41 4.26
CA VAL A 189 -17.52 15.18 3.09
C VAL A 189 -16.79 14.76 1.82
N ASP A 190 -15.53 14.33 1.95
CA ASP A 190 -14.71 13.84 0.86
C ASP A 190 -14.67 12.30 0.80
N ASN A 191 -14.27 11.77 -0.36
CA ASN A 191 -14.25 10.33 -0.61
C ASN A 191 -12.94 9.63 -0.17
N GLU A 192 -11.97 10.37 0.36
CA GLU A 192 -10.61 9.89 0.66
C GLU A 192 -10.36 9.76 2.17
N SER A 193 -11.13 10.45 3.01
CA SER A 193 -11.08 10.35 4.47
C SER A 193 -11.77 9.09 5.00
N ASP A 194 -11.26 8.55 6.11
CA ASP A 194 -11.85 7.36 6.75
C ASP A 194 -13.24 7.65 7.35
N ILE A 195 -14.17 6.74 7.09
CA ILE A 195 -15.45 6.65 7.79
C ILE A 195 -15.20 6.12 9.20
N ARG A 196 -15.82 6.75 10.21
CA ARG A 196 -15.65 6.37 11.62
C ARG A 196 -16.99 6.16 12.30
N PHE A 197 -17.01 5.35 13.34
CA PHE A 197 -18.17 5.26 14.23
C PHE A 197 -18.27 6.51 15.09
N VAL A 198 -19.50 7.00 15.32
CA VAL A 198 -19.74 8.15 16.21
C VAL A 198 -19.35 7.82 17.65
N HIS A 199 -19.57 6.58 18.08
CA HIS A 199 -19.31 6.13 19.44
C HIS A 199 -19.06 4.63 19.50
N GLU A 200 -18.22 4.19 20.45
CA GLU A 200 -17.83 2.78 20.65
C GLU A 200 -19.02 1.88 21.04
N SER A 201 -20.01 2.41 21.74
CA SER A 201 -21.24 1.66 22.12
C SER A 201 -22.00 1.07 20.94
N PHE A 202 -21.89 1.65 19.74
CA PHE A 202 -22.50 1.09 18.54
C PHE A 202 -21.69 -0.10 18.01
N VAL A 203 -20.35 -0.04 18.10
CA VAL A 203 -19.48 -1.18 17.76
C VAL A 203 -19.73 -2.33 18.73
N GLU A 204 -19.82 -2.05 20.03
CA GLU A 204 -20.19 -3.05 21.06
C GLU A 204 -21.56 -3.68 20.80
N PHE A 205 -22.55 -2.87 20.38
CA PHE A 205 -23.86 -3.36 19.98
C PHE A 205 -23.76 -4.35 18.81
N LEU A 206 -23.04 -4.00 17.74
CA LEU A 206 -22.88 -4.85 16.55
C LEU A 206 -22.16 -6.16 16.87
N LEU A 207 -21.19 -6.13 17.77
CA LEU A 207 -20.40 -7.29 18.20
C LEU A 207 -21.15 -8.20 19.18
N ASP A 208 -22.24 -7.74 19.81
CA ASP A 208 -23.02 -8.53 20.76
C ASP A 208 -24.30 -9.07 20.11
N THR A 209 -24.37 -10.40 19.94
CA THR A 209 -25.51 -11.07 19.31
C THR A 209 -26.81 -10.90 20.10
N ASN A 210 -26.76 -10.82 21.43
CA ASN A 210 -27.96 -10.64 22.25
C ASN A 210 -28.52 -9.22 22.09
N ARG A 211 -27.66 -8.23 21.87
CA ARG A 211 -28.05 -6.83 21.67
C ARG A 211 -28.49 -6.56 20.23
N SER A 212 -27.72 -6.99 19.25
CA SER A 212 -27.97 -6.70 17.83
C SER A 212 -28.94 -7.66 17.14
N ALA A 213 -29.18 -8.85 17.70
CA ALA A 213 -30.01 -9.89 17.10
C ALA A 213 -29.60 -10.18 15.63
N ASN A 214 -30.48 -9.92 14.68
CA ASN A 214 -30.24 -10.17 13.25
C ASN A 214 -29.19 -9.22 12.63
N TYR A 215 -28.77 -8.18 13.34
CA TYR A 215 -27.76 -7.22 12.89
C TYR A 215 -26.38 -7.50 13.46
N HIS A 216 -26.14 -8.70 13.99
CA HIS A 216 -24.84 -9.08 14.52
C HIS A 216 -23.78 -9.13 13.41
N ILE A 217 -22.63 -8.51 13.67
CA ILE A 217 -21.51 -8.40 12.74
C ILE A 217 -20.24 -8.90 13.40
N LEU A 218 -19.48 -9.69 12.65
CA LEU A 218 -18.13 -10.09 13.04
C LEU A 218 -17.09 -9.33 12.21
N PRO A 219 -15.95 -8.95 12.82
CA PRO A 219 -14.80 -8.48 12.06
C PRO A 219 -14.28 -9.60 11.16
N LEU A 220 -13.69 -9.23 10.04
CA LEU A 220 -13.03 -10.17 9.15
C LEU A 220 -11.82 -10.78 9.87
N ALA A 221 -11.62 -12.07 9.68
CA ALA A 221 -10.37 -12.71 10.08
C ALA A 221 -9.20 -12.08 9.31
N GLU A 222 -8.03 -11.97 9.96
CA GLU A 222 -6.85 -11.35 9.33
C GLU A 222 -6.51 -11.95 7.95
N PRO A 223 -6.53 -13.29 7.74
CA PRO A 223 -6.26 -13.85 6.42
C PRO A 223 -7.28 -13.44 5.36
N GLU A 224 -8.57 -13.30 5.71
CA GLU A 224 -9.62 -12.89 4.77
C GLU A 224 -9.46 -11.41 4.38
N TYR A 225 -9.18 -10.55 5.36
CA TYR A 225 -8.88 -9.14 5.10
C TYR A 225 -7.63 -9.01 4.21
N CYS A 226 -6.58 -9.78 4.50
CA CYS A 226 -5.35 -9.78 3.72
C CYS A 226 -5.56 -10.29 2.29
N ASP A 227 -6.44 -11.28 2.09
CA ASP A 227 -6.79 -11.78 0.75
C ASP A 227 -7.42 -10.66 -0.10
N ARG A 228 -8.41 -9.95 0.44
CA ARG A 228 -9.07 -8.80 -0.23
C ARG A 228 -8.09 -7.68 -0.57
N VAL A 229 -7.23 -7.31 0.39
CA VAL A 229 -6.22 -6.27 0.15
C VAL A 229 -5.20 -6.74 -0.88
N ALA A 230 -4.72 -7.99 -0.80
CA ALA A 230 -3.78 -8.54 -1.78
C ALA A 230 -4.35 -8.52 -3.20
N ILE A 231 -5.63 -8.89 -3.38
CA ILE A 231 -6.33 -8.80 -4.67
C ILE A 231 -6.32 -7.37 -5.19
N LEU A 232 -6.68 -6.39 -4.36
CA LEU A 232 -6.70 -4.98 -4.76
C LEU A 232 -5.31 -4.48 -5.15
N LEU A 233 -4.27 -4.81 -4.38
CA LEU A 233 -2.90 -4.37 -4.67
C LEU A 233 -2.37 -5.04 -5.95
N LEU A 234 -2.55 -6.34 -6.12
CA LEU A 234 -2.16 -7.06 -7.34
C LEU A 234 -2.95 -6.57 -8.56
N GLY A 235 -4.25 -6.33 -8.41
CA GLY A 235 -5.10 -5.74 -9.43
C GLY A 235 -4.63 -4.35 -9.83
N THR A 236 -4.25 -3.52 -8.86
CA THR A 236 -3.66 -2.20 -9.12
C THR A 236 -2.37 -2.32 -9.94
N LEU A 237 -1.49 -3.26 -9.59
CA LEU A 237 -0.25 -3.53 -10.33
C LEU A 237 -0.50 -4.09 -11.73
N SER A 238 -1.58 -4.86 -11.92
CA SER A 238 -1.92 -5.43 -13.23
C SER A 238 -2.19 -4.35 -14.29
N ASN A 239 -2.64 -3.16 -13.87
CA ASN A 239 -2.84 -2.01 -14.76
C ASN A 239 -1.54 -1.54 -15.45
N LEU A 240 -0.37 -1.88 -14.92
CA LEU A 240 0.92 -1.57 -15.56
C LEU A 240 1.17 -2.44 -16.81
N THR A 241 0.65 -3.67 -16.83
CA THR A 241 1.02 -4.69 -17.82
C THR A 241 0.60 -4.31 -19.26
N PRO A 242 -0.64 -3.85 -19.53
CA PRO A 242 -1.06 -3.44 -20.87
C PRO A 242 -0.25 -2.27 -21.46
N HIS A 243 0.33 -1.43 -20.60
CA HIS A 243 1.16 -0.30 -20.99
C HIS A 243 2.64 -0.65 -21.09
N TYR A 244 3.02 -1.87 -20.69
CA TYR A 244 4.41 -2.26 -20.65
C TYR A 244 4.91 -2.63 -22.06
N PRO A 245 6.07 -2.11 -22.51
CA PRO A 245 6.48 -2.22 -23.91
C PRO A 245 6.58 -3.63 -24.48
N LEU A 246 6.77 -4.65 -23.64
CA LEU A 246 6.85 -6.05 -24.05
C LEU A 246 5.54 -6.63 -24.57
N PHE A 247 4.39 -6.05 -24.19
CA PHE A 247 3.06 -6.55 -24.55
C PHE A 247 2.38 -5.75 -25.65
N GLN A 248 3.05 -4.70 -26.14
CA GLN A 248 2.55 -3.86 -27.23
C GLN A 248 3.24 -4.26 -28.54
N SER A 249 2.46 -4.64 -29.55
CA SER A 249 2.94 -5.18 -30.85
C SER A 249 3.63 -4.15 -31.76
N MET A 250 4.11 -3.02 -31.23
CA MET A 250 4.74 -1.91 -31.96
C MET A 250 6.21 -1.70 -31.58
N LEU A 251 6.89 -0.79 -32.31
CA LEU A 251 8.28 -0.37 -32.09
C LEU A 251 8.53 0.06 -30.63
N ALA A 252 9.63 -0.40 -30.04
CA ALA A 252 9.96 -0.17 -28.63
C ALA A 252 9.97 1.32 -28.21
N THR A 253 10.29 2.25 -29.11
CA THR A 253 10.32 3.70 -28.85
C THR A 253 8.94 4.31 -28.63
N VAL A 254 7.94 3.92 -29.43
CA VAL A 254 6.54 4.36 -29.28
C VAL A 254 5.92 3.75 -28.02
N ASN A 255 6.25 2.51 -27.72
CA ASN A 255 5.79 1.84 -26.51
C ASN A 255 6.38 2.48 -25.24
N LEU A 256 7.61 3.01 -25.32
CA LEU A 256 8.27 3.65 -24.18
C LEU A 256 7.61 4.98 -23.78
N SER A 257 7.17 5.80 -24.73
CA SER A 257 6.41 7.02 -24.40
C SER A 257 5.07 6.68 -23.78
N SER A 258 4.34 5.69 -24.32
CA SER A 258 3.09 5.20 -23.73
C SER A 258 3.30 4.71 -22.30
N TRP A 259 4.39 3.97 -22.05
CA TRP A 259 4.77 3.51 -20.72
C TRP A 259 5.07 4.67 -19.76
N LYS A 260 5.78 5.71 -20.22
CA LYS A 260 6.07 6.91 -19.41
C LYS A 260 4.79 7.64 -19.01
N ASP A 261 3.88 7.82 -19.95
CA ASP A 261 2.60 8.49 -19.71
C ASP A 261 1.76 7.66 -18.73
N ALA A 262 1.74 6.32 -18.91
CA ALA A 262 1.06 5.42 -17.98
C ALA A 262 1.65 5.49 -16.56
N LEU A 263 2.98 5.46 -16.41
CA LEU A 263 3.63 5.60 -15.11
C LEU A 263 3.28 6.90 -14.41
N SER A 264 3.20 8.00 -15.16
CA SER A 264 2.85 9.32 -14.63
C SER A 264 1.37 9.40 -14.24
N ASN A 265 0.47 8.87 -15.09
CA ASN A 265 -0.98 8.90 -14.88
C ASN A 265 -1.44 7.94 -13.77
N LEU A 266 -0.77 6.80 -13.63
CA LEU A 266 -1.09 5.80 -12.62
C LEU A 266 -0.41 6.09 -11.27
N GLN A 267 0.53 7.04 -11.23
CA GLN A 267 1.22 7.41 -10.00
C GLN A 267 0.21 7.95 -8.98
N SER A 268 -0.08 7.11 -7.99
CA SER A 268 -0.98 7.40 -6.88
C SER A 268 -0.41 6.80 -5.60
N ASN A 269 -0.96 7.22 -4.46
CA ASN A 269 -0.62 6.60 -3.17
C ASN A 269 -0.89 5.09 -3.21
N LEU A 270 -2.01 4.66 -3.80
CA LEU A 270 -2.35 3.24 -3.93
C LEU A 270 -1.37 2.48 -4.84
N MET A 271 -0.97 3.04 -6.00
CA MET A 271 0.02 2.40 -6.87
C MET A 271 1.38 2.26 -6.16
N THR A 272 1.84 3.33 -5.50
CA THR A 272 3.10 3.31 -4.74
C THR A 272 3.05 2.31 -3.59
N TYR A 273 1.94 2.28 -2.86
CA TYR A 273 1.69 1.33 -1.78
C TYR A 273 1.64 -0.11 -2.30
N SER A 274 0.98 -0.33 -3.45
CA SER A 274 0.90 -1.63 -4.11
C SER A 274 2.29 -2.13 -4.47
N CYS A 275 3.14 -1.29 -5.07
CA CYS A 275 4.52 -1.64 -5.39
C CYS A 275 5.34 -2.04 -4.15
N LEU A 276 5.02 -1.51 -2.96
CA LEU A 276 5.81 -1.72 -1.74
C LEU A 276 5.31 -2.88 -0.87
N LEU A 277 4.01 -3.19 -0.86
CA LEU A 277 3.43 -4.00 0.22
C LEU A 277 2.53 -5.15 -0.23
N TRP A 278 2.29 -5.34 -1.52
CA TRP A 278 1.45 -6.44 -2.03
C TRP A 278 1.85 -7.82 -1.47
N HIS A 279 3.15 -8.09 -1.39
CA HIS A 279 3.70 -9.36 -0.93
C HIS A 279 3.36 -9.64 0.54
N ALA A 280 3.32 -8.61 1.39
CA ALA A 280 3.14 -8.76 2.83
C ALA A 280 1.72 -9.20 3.18
N TYR A 281 0.73 -8.75 2.39
CA TYR A 281 -0.64 -9.22 2.50
C TYR A 281 -0.77 -10.65 1.97
N CYS A 282 -0.16 -10.97 0.82
CA CYS A 282 -0.17 -12.33 0.28
C CYS A 282 0.32 -13.36 1.31
N THR A 283 1.47 -13.10 1.96
CA THR A 283 2.09 -14.04 2.92
C THR A 283 1.25 -14.32 4.18
N LYS A 284 0.23 -13.50 4.47
CA LYS A 284 -0.69 -13.71 5.60
C LYS A 284 -1.91 -14.56 5.25
N VAL A 285 -2.11 -14.88 3.97
CA VAL A 285 -3.25 -15.66 3.51
C VAL A 285 -2.94 -17.14 3.61
N VAL A 286 -3.71 -17.87 4.42
CA VAL A 286 -3.55 -19.33 4.58
C VAL A 286 -4.18 -20.10 3.42
N SER A 287 -5.38 -19.69 3.01
CA SER A 287 -6.13 -20.30 1.90
C SER A 287 -6.59 -19.21 0.94
N PRO A 288 -5.87 -18.99 -0.18
CA PRO A 288 -6.20 -17.98 -1.17
C PRO A 288 -7.57 -18.18 -1.79
N SER A 289 -8.30 -17.09 -1.97
CA SER A 289 -9.52 -17.10 -2.78
C SER A 289 -9.22 -17.38 -4.26
N PRO A 290 -10.22 -17.82 -5.05
CA PRO A 290 -10.07 -17.95 -6.50
C PRO A 290 -9.60 -16.66 -7.18
N ASP A 291 -10.05 -15.51 -6.70
CA ASP A 291 -9.70 -14.19 -7.25
C ASP A 291 -8.25 -13.84 -6.97
N LEU A 292 -7.73 -14.16 -5.77
CA LEU A 292 -6.31 -13.99 -5.47
C LEU A 292 -5.45 -14.89 -6.37
N LEU A 293 -5.87 -16.13 -6.62
CA LEU A 293 -5.16 -17.03 -7.55
C LEU A 293 -5.18 -16.51 -9.00
N VAL A 294 -6.27 -15.86 -9.43
CA VAL A 294 -6.34 -15.19 -10.74
C VAL A 294 -5.36 -14.01 -10.79
N ALA A 295 -5.37 -13.16 -9.76
CA ALA A 295 -4.49 -12.00 -9.67
C ALA A 295 -2.99 -12.39 -9.72
N LEU A 296 -2.61 -13.48 -9.03
CA LEU A 296 -1.25 -14.03 -9.07
C LEU A 296 -0.86 -14.55 -10.46
N LYS A 297 -1.81 -15.13 -11.22
CA LYS A 297 -1.52 -15.61 -12.59
C LYS A 297 -1.26 -14.49 -13.58
N THR A 298 -1.89 -13.34 -13.38
CA THR A 298 -1.71 -12.14 -14.22
C THR A 298 -0.54 -11.26 -13.79
N PHE A 299 0.08 -11.56 -12.64
CA PHE A 299 1.18 -10.77 -12.11
C PHE A 299 2.42 -10.85 -12.99
N ASN A 300 2.99 -9.69 -13.33
CA ASN A 300 4.24 -9.59 -14.06
C ASN A 300 5.30 -8.88 -13.19
N PRO A 301 6.36 -9.59 -12.75
CA PRO A 301 7.37 -9.01 -11.89
C PRO A 301 8.21 -7.92 -12.58
N TYR A 302 8.43 -8.01 -13.89
CA TYR A 302 9.34 -7.11 -14.60
C TYR A 302 8.76 -5.69 -14.77
N CYS A 303 7.45 -5.57 -15.04
CA CYS A 303 6.82 -4.25 -15.10
C CYS A 303 6.70 -3.60 -13.72
N VAL A 304 6.43 -4.40 -12.68
CA VAL A 304 6.40 -3.93 -11.29
C VAL A 304 7.77 -3.46 -10.85
N LEU A 305 8.82 -4.22 -11.14
CA LEU A 305 10.20 -3.84 -10.83
C LEU A 305 10.61 -2.56 -11.58
N ALA A 306 10.24 -2.44 -12.85
CA ALA A 306 10.50 -1.22 -13.63
C ALA A 306 9.79 0.00 -13.02
N ALA A 307 8.54 -0.16 -12.59
CA ALA A 307 7.79 0.89 -11.90
C ALA A 307 8.41 1.24 -10.53
N GLN A 308 8.83 0.26 -9.74
CA GLN A 308 9.51 0.47 -8.45
C GLN A 308 10.78 1.31 -8.62
N ILE A 309 11.63 0.95 -9.58
CA ILE A 309 12.88 1.67 -9.86
C ILE A 309 12.59 3.07 -10.44
N HIS A 310 11.57 3.21 -11.28
CA HIS A 310 11.16 4.51 -11.82
C HIS A 310 10.65 5.45 -10.73
N TYR A 311 9.79 4.96 -9.85
CA TYR A 311 9.29 5.70 -8.69
C TYR A 311 10.36 5.89 -7.60
N ASN A 312 11.57 5.34 -7.77
CA ASN A 312 12.65 5.37 -6.80
C ASN A 312 12.24 4.79 -5.44
N LEU A 313 11.60 3.64 -5.47
CA LEU A 313 11.18 2.87 -4.30
C LEU A 313 12.29 1.90 -3.87
N ILE A 314 12.32 1.57 -2.58
CA ILE A 314 13.25 0.58 -2.03
C ILE A 314 12.96 -0.78 -2.66
N LEU A 315 14.01 -1.44 -3.16
CA LEU A 315 13.93 -2.78 -3.72
C LEU A 315 14.27 -3.81 -2.64
N ASP A 316 13.27 -4.47 -2.05
CA ASP A 316 13.53 -5.53 -1.07
C ASP A 316 13.21 -6.92 -1.65
N PHE A 317 14.22 -7.56 -2.23
CA PHE A 317 14.06 -8.91 -2.78
C PHE A 317 13.89 -10.00 -1.71
N ARG A 318 14.14 -9.74 -0.42
CA ARG A 318 13.80 -10.72 0.65
C ARG A 318 12.30 -10.87 0.79
N CYS A 319 11.58 -9.77 0.68
CA CYS A 319 10.13 -9.76 0.69
C CYS A 319 9.55 -10.52 -0.50
N TRP A 320 10.20 -10.44 -1.66
CA TRP A 320 9.85 -11.22 -2.85
C TRP A 320 10.09 -12.72 -2.63
N ASN A 321 11.21 -13.11 -1.99
CA ASN A 321 11.45 -14.50 -1.67
C ASN A 321 10.45 -15.05 -0.65
N ALA A 322 10.05 -14.26 0.35
CA ALA A 322 9.03 -14.67 1.31
C ALA A 322 7.67 -14.99 0.63
N VAL A 323 7.24 -14.17 -0.34
CA VAL A 323 6.01 -14.45 -1.10
C VAL A 323 6.20 -15.58 -2.11
N ILE A 324 7.39 -15.78 -2.68
CA ILE A 324 7.69 -16.95 -3.51
C ILE A 324 7.58 -18.24 -2.67
N ASP A 325 8.17 -18.26 -1.48
CA ASP A 325 8.15 -19.42 -0.59
C ASP A 325 6.74 -19.72 -0.09
N TRP A 326 5.98 -18.68 0.27
CA TRP A 326 4.54 -18.80 0.52
C TRP A 326 3.81 -19.40 -0.69
N ALA A 327 4.05 -18.87 -1.89
CA ALA A 327 3.37 -19.34 -3.09
C ALA A 327 3.71 -20.80 -3.42
N LYS A 328 4.93 -21.29 -3.13
CA LYS A 328 5.30 -22.71 -3.29
C LYS A 328 4.43 -23.63 -2.45
N THR A 329 4.02 -23.20 -1.25
CA THR A 329 3.15 -24.02 -0.37
C THR A 329 1.77 -24.30 -1.00
N LEU A 330 1.33 -23.45 -1.93
CA LEU A 330 0.04 -23.56 -2.62
C LEU A 330 0.08 -24.55 -3.82
N GLY A 331 1.26 -25.04 -4.19
CA GLY A 331 1.43 -26.10 -5.17
C GLY A 331 1.17 -25.69 -6.62
N LYS A 332 0.36 -26.46 -7.35
CA LYS A 332 0.21 -26.30 -8.82
C LYS A 332 -0.47 -25.00 -9.24
N SER A 333 -1.34 -24.43 -8.40
CA SER A 333 -2.14 -23.24 -8.72
C SER A 333 -1.28 -21.99 -8.94
N THR A 334 -0.11 -21.92 -8.31
CA THR A 334 0.82 -20.78 -8.31
C THR A 334 2.14 -21.08 -9.03
N LYS A 335 2.29 -22.24 -9.67
CA LYS A 335 3.56 -22.68 -10.29
C LYS A 335 4.15 -21.67 -11.28
N ASN A 336 3.31 -21.03 -12.10
CA ASN A 336 3.77 -20.04 -13.08
C ASN A 336 4.26 -18.75 -12.39
N PHE A 337 3.54 -18.30 -11.36
CA PHE A 337 3.94 -17.15 -10.54
C PHE A 337 5.29 -17.41 -9.85
N VAL A 338 5.46 -18.59 -9.24
CA VAL A 338 6.73 -18.98 -8.62
C VAL A 338 7.86 -18.95 -9.66
N LYS A 339 7.67 -19.59 -10.82
CA LYS A 339 8.69 -19.65 -11.87
C LYS A 339 9.11 -18.25 -12.35
N ILE A 340 8.16 -17.37 -12.65
CA ILE A 340 8.48 -16.05 -13.21
C ILE A 340 9.14 -15.14 -12.17
N CYS A 341 8.68 -15.20 -10.91
CA CYS A 341 9.27 -14.41 -9.82
C CYS A 341 10.67 -14.93 -9.46
N GLU A 342 10.89 -16.24 -9.37
CA GLU A 342 12.23 -16.82 -9.14
C GLU A 342 13.21 -16.46 -10.25
N SER A 343 12.79 -16.54 -11.51
CA SER A 343 13.62 -16.08 -12.63
C SER A 343 14.01 -14.61 -12.46
N CYS A 344 13.04 -13.74 -12.13
CA CYS A 344 13.28 -12.33 -11.89
C CYS A 344 14.22 -12.05 -10.70
N THR A 345 14.15 -12.84 -9.62
CA THR A 345 15.04 -12.67 -8.44
C THR A 345 16.44 -13.26 -8.64
N GLN A 346 16.66 -14.07 -9.68
CA GLN A 346 18.01 -14.50 -10.08
C GLN A 346 18.68 -13.52 -11.03
N GLY A 347 17.90 -12.85 -11.88
CA GLY A 347 18.41 -11.81 -12.77
C GLY A 347 17.44 -11.39 -13.86
N PHE A 348 17.75 -10.28 -14.48
CA PHE A 348 16.97 -9.66 -15.55
C PHE A 348 17.88 -8.80 -16.42
N ARG A 349 17.37 -8.36 -17.57
CA ARG A 349 18.09 -7.44 -18.46
C ARG A 349 17.49 -6.06 -18.37
N MET A 350 18.33 -5.05 -18.19
CA MET A 350 17.92 -3.65 -18.26
C MET A 350 18.27 -3.11 -19.65
N ALA A 351 17.28 -2.58 -20.36
CA ALA A 351 17.48 -1.94 -21.66
C ALA A 351 17.24 -0.43 -21.52
N PHE A 352 18.29 0.34 -21.76
CA PHE A 352 18.34 1.78 -21.57
C PHE A 352 18.25 2.50 -22.93
N PRO A 353 17.30 3.44 -23.11
CA PRO A 353 17.22 4.24 -24.33
C PRO A 353 18.36 5.26 -24.40
N PRO A 354 18.73 5.76 -25.60
CA PRO A 354 19.73 6.81 -25.78
C PRO A 354 19.44 8.11 -25.03
N THR A 355 18.17 8.35 -24.67
CA THR A 355 17.76 9.50 -23.88
C THR A 355 18.17 9.41 -22.41
N MET A 356 18.54 8.23 -21.91
CA MET A 356 19.04 8.06 -20.55
C MET A 356 20.53 8.36 -20.50
N SER A 357 20.96 9.11 -19.48
CA SER A 357 22.38 9.39 -19.29
C SER A 357 23.14 8.10 -18.95
N ARG A 358 24.38 8.00 -19.42
CA ARG A 358 25.28 6.88 -19.10
C ARG A 358 25.42 6.69 -17.58
N ASP A 359 25.59 7.79 -16.86
CA ASP A 359 25.79 7.80 -15.41
C ASP A 359 24.56 7.24 -14.68
N GLU A 360 23.36 7.63 -15.10
CA GLU A 360 22.10 7.11 -14.56
C GLU A 360 21.94 5.61 -14.85
N ALA A 361 22.26 5.17 -16.08
CA ALA A 361 22.19 3.76 -16.45
C ALA A 361 23.16 2.88 -15.65
N LEU A 362 24.39 3.35 -15.44
CA LEU A 362 25.38 2.69 -14.58
C LEU A 362 24.90 2.60 -13.14
N TRP A 363 24.45 3.72 -12.56
CA TRP A 363 23.94 3.74 -11.18
C TRP A 363 22.79 2.76 -11.00
N ARG A 364 21.80 2.77 -11.90
CA ARG A 364 20.64 1.86 -11.84
C ARG A 364 21.05 0.39 -11.97
N THR A 365 22.08 0.09 -12.74
CA THR A 365 22.64 -1.26 -12.89
C THR A 365 23.24 -1.75 -11.57
N PHE A 366 24.20 -1.00 -11.00
CA PHE A 366 24.87 -1.39 -9.76
C PHE A 366 23.90 -1.45 -8.57
N TYR A 367 23.00 -0.47 -8.47
CA TYR A 367 21.95 -0.45 -7.45
C TYR A 367 21.07 -1.70 -7.52
N SER A 368 20.64 -2.09 -8.72
CA SER A 368 19.79 -3.28 -8.90
C SER A 368 20.48 -4.57 -8.45
N GLU A 369 21.77 -4.74 -8.74
CA GLU A 369 22.54 -5.92 -8.34
C GLU A 369 22.80 -6.00 -6.84
N ALA A 370 23.08 -4.85 -6.20
CA ALA A 370 23.20 -4.75 -4.75
C ALA A 370 21.90 -5.26 -4.08
N ASN A 371 20.74 -4.78 -4.54
CA ASN A 371 19.45 -5.15 -3.98
C ASN A 371 19.06 -6.61 -4.25
N LEU A 372 19.46 -7.21 -5.38
CA LEU A 372 19.32 -8.67 -5.62
C LEU A 372 20.05 -9.51 -4.56
N CYS A 373 21.07 -8.95 -3.90
CA CYS A 373 21.84 -9.59 -2.84
C CYS A 373 21.45 -9.14 -1.43
N TYR A 374 20.26 -8.55 -1.32
CA TYR A 374 19.66 -8.05 -0.08
C TYR A 374 20.43 -6.89 0.56
N GLU A 375 21.27 -6.22 -0.21
CA GLU A 375 21.84 -4.92 0.17
C GLU A 375 20.77 -3.85 -0.07
N PHE A 376 20.42 -3.04 0.93
CA PHE A 376 19.43 -1.96 0.76
C PHE A 376 19.95 -0.80 -0.09
N ASP A 377 21.27 -0.69 -0.19
CA ASP A 377 21.98 0.33 -0.94
C ASP A 377 23.27 -0.26 -1.53
N MET A 378 23.90 0.48 -2.44
CA MET A 378 25.24 0.15 -2.92
C MET A 378 26.25 0.26 -1.77
N SER A 379 27.25 -0.61 -1.79
CA SER A 379 28.35 -0.52 -0.83
C SER A 379 29.28 0.65 -1.14
N THR A 380 30.07 1.09 -0.14
CA THR A 380 31.12 2.09 -0.33
C THR A 380 32.06 1.72 -1.48
N PHE A 381 32.41 0.43 -1.61
CA PHE A 381 33.26 -0.07 -2.68
C PHE A 381 32.62 0.10 -4.07
N GLN A 382 31.33 -0.22 -4.22
CA GLN A 382 30.61 -0.01 -5.48
C GLN A 382 30.51 1.46 -5.84
N THR A 383 30.25 2.33 -4.86
CA THR A 383 30.22 3.78 -5.06
C THR A 383 31.59 4.30 -5.50
N GLU A 384 32.67 3.88 -4.84
CA GLU A 384 34.05 4.24 -5.22
C GLU A 384 34.41 3.76 -6.63
N LEU A 385 33.98 2.55 -7.03
CA LEU A 385 34.15 2.07 -8.41
C LEU A 385 33.43 2.97 -9.43
N LEU A 386 32.19 3.38 -9.16
CA LEU A 386 31.44 4.28 -10.04
C LEU A 386 32.16 5.64 -10.17
N LEU A 387 32.61 6.21 -9.06
CA LEU A 387 33.29 7.51 -9.04
C LEU A 387 34.66 7.45 -9.73
N LYS A 388 35.48 6.43 -9.44
CA LYS A 388 36.88 6.38 -9.89
C LYS A 388 37.10 5.68 -11.22
N LEU A 389 36.37 4.61 -11.51
CA LEU A 389 36.55 3.83 -12.75
C LEU A 389 35.71 4.37 -13.91
N TYR A 390 34.49 4.85 -13.62
CA TYR A 390 33.55 5.33 -14.65
C TYR A 390 33.39 6.86 -14.68
N SER A 391 34.02 7.57 -13.73
CA SER A 391 33.90 9.03 -13.58
C SER A 391 32.43 9.47 -13.52
N VAL A 392 31.60 8.72 -12.79
CA VAL A 392 30.19 9.06 -12.55
C VAL A 392 30.13 10.22 -11.57
N ASP A 393 29.26 11.20 -11.83
CA ASP A 393 29.02 12.32 -10.91
C ASP A 393 28.24 11.83 -9.68
N ASP A 394 28.67 12.25 -8.48
CA ASP A 394 28.00 11.95 -7.20
C ASP A 394 26.62 12.63 -7.10
N SER A 395 26.30 13.58 -7.99
CA SER A 395 24.97 14.19 -8.06
C SER A 395 23.83 13.19 -8.37
N TRP A 396 24.12 12.04 -9.00
CA TRP A 396 23.14 10.99 -9.28
C TRP A 396 22.72 10.18 -8.05
N TYR A 397 23.40 10.34 -6.91
CA TYR A 397 22.94 9.82 -5.63
C TYR A 397 21.59 10.42 -5.21
N TRP A 398 21.21 11.59 -5.76
CA TRP A 398 20.01 12.35 -5.42
C TRP A 398 19.05 12.45 -6.63
N PHE A 399 18.16 11.47 -6.79
CA PHE A 399 17.29 11.36 -7.97
C PHE A 399 16.38 12.57 -8.26
N VAL A 400 16.27 12.86 -9.56
CA VAL A 400 15.41 13.87 -10.20
C VAL A 400 14.03 13.27 -10.52
N LYS A 401 12.94 14.02 -10.28
CA LYS A 401 11.54 13.61 -10.54
C LYS A 401 11.20 13.35 -12.02
N THR A 402 12.12 13.58 -12.96
CA THR A 402 11.86 13.55 -14.42
C THR A 402 12.76 12.56 -15.18
N SER A 403 13.27 11.52 -14.51
CA SER A 403 14.11 10.49 -15.14
C SER A 403 13.46 9.85 -16.38
N PRO A 404 14.23 9.62 -17.45
CA PRO A 404 13.80 8.80 -18.58
C PRO A 404 13.36 7.41 -18.13
N VAL A 405 12.34 6.86 -18.77
CA VAL A 405 11.91 5.47 -18.54
C VAL A 405 12.81 4.49 -19.28
N PHE A 406 12.87 3.26 -18.80
CA PHE A 406 13.67 2.17 -19.35
C PHE A 406 12.88 0.86 -19.29
N MET A 407 13.42 -0.21 -19.88
CA MET A 407 12.77 -1.52 -19.88
C MET A 407 13.54 -2.53 -19.02
N ILE A 408 12.80 -3.45 -18.41
CA ILE A 408 13.29 -4.64 -17.72
C ILE A 408 12.72 -5.84 -18.45
N LEU A 409 13.60 -6.75 -18.82
CA LEU A 409 13.29 -7.92 -19.61
C LEU A 409 13.68 -9.17 -18.82
N SER A 410 12.99 -10.28 -19.09
CA SER A 410 13.46 -11.57 -18.61
C SER A 410 14.86 -11.89 -19.17
N ALA A 411 15.64 -12.64 -18.40
CA ALA A 411 16.90 -13.20 -18.89
C ALA A 411 16.69 -14.10 -20.14
N GLU A 412 15.51 -14.71 -20.29
CA GLU A 412 15.19 -15.65 -21.39
C GLU A 412 14.63 -14.98 -22.66
N THR A 413 14.43 -13.65 -22.67
CA THR A 413 13.58 -12.96 -23.68
C THR A 413 14.13 -12.94 -25.13
N ASP A 414 15.24 -13.62 -25.44
CA ASP A 414 15.86 -13.55 -26.78
C ASP A 414 15.21 -14.40 -27.87
N ARG A 415 14.24 -15.28 -27.57
CA ARG A 415 13.79 -16.27 -28.57
C ARG A 415 12.29 -16.39 -28.85
N HIS A 416 11.39 -15.80 -28.05
CA HIS A 416 9.97 -16.14 -28.13
C HIS A 416 8.98 -14.97 -28.31
N LEU A 417 9.38 -13.71 -28.13
CA LEU A 417 8.44 -12.58 -28.12
C LEU A 417 8.52 -11.64 -29.33
N GLY A 418 9.40 -11.89 -30.31
CA GLY A 418 9.48 -11.09 -31.54
C GLY A 418 9.83 -9.61 -31.33
N LEU A 419 10.25 -9.22 -30.13
CA LEU A 419 10.56 -7.83 -29.78
C LEU A 419 11.97 -7.48 -30.26
N SER A 420 12.09 -6.61 -31.26
CA SER A 420 13.38 -6.06 -31.68
C SER A 420 13.73 -4.85 -30.80
N ILE A 421 14.62 -5.03 -29.83
CA ILE A 421 15.23 -3.91 -29.12
C ILE A 421 16.03 -3.09 -30.16
N PRO A 422 15.82 -1.76 -30.25
CA PRO A 422 16.59 -0.93 -31.17
C PRO A 422 18.10 -1.05 -30.92
N LYS A 423 18.90 -1.06 -31.99
CA LYS A 423 20.35 -1.34 -31.92
C LYS A 423 21.15 -0.27 -31.16
N ASP A 424 20.59 0.92 -31.02
CA ASP A 424 21.15 2.08 -30.33
C ASP A 424 20.89 2.07 -28.81
N TRP A 425 20.12 1.10 -28.30
CA TRP A 425 19.88 0.95 -26.87
C TRP A 425 20.98 0.13 -26.21
N VAL A 426 21.34 0.53 -24.99
CA VAL A 426 22.29 -0.22 -24.17
C VAL A 426 21.55 -1.27 -23.36
N VAL A 427 21.90 -2.54 -23.54
CA VAL A 427 21.30 -3.65 -22.79
C VAL A 427 22.33 -4.26 -21.85
N VAL A 428 21.99 -4.39 -20.58
CA VAL A 428 22.88 -4.89 -19.52
C VAL A 428 22.22 -6.04 -18.78
N ASP A 429 22.98 -7.12 -18.57
CA ASP A 429 22.58 -8.22 -17.70
C ASP A 429 22.82 -7.84 -16.23
N VAL A 430 21.74 -7.85 -15.45
CA VAL A 430 21.72 -7.66 -13.99
C VAL A 430 21.45 -9.01 -13.37
N THR A 431 22.40 -9.54 -12.60
CA THR A 431 22.26 -10.88 -12.02
C THR A 431 22.61 -10.88 -10.54
N LYS A 432 22.01 -11.81 -9.80
CA LYS A 432 22.36 -12.06 -8.40
C LYS A 432 23.83 -12.45 -8.25
N ALA A 433 24.38 -13.24 -9.18
CA ALA A 433 25.78 -13.62 -9.18
C ALA A 433 26.73 -12.40 -9.26
N ASN A 434 26.40 -11.39 -10.06
CA ASN A 434 27.17 -10.14 -10.12
C ASN A 434 27.10 -9.39 -8.78
N GLY A 435 25.91 -9.28 -8.19
CA GLY A 435 25.75 -8.65 -6.87
C GLY A 435 26.52 -9.38 -5.77
N GLU A 436 26.52 -10.72 -5.75
CA GLU A 436 27.25 -11.54 -4.78
C GLU A 436 28.75 -11.34 -4.90
N LEU A 437 29.24 -11.07 -6.12
CA LEU A 437 30.62 -10.74 -6.36
C LEU A 437 31.00 -9.41 -5.71
N PHE A 438 30.17 -8.37 -5.88
CA PHE A 438 30.38 -7.08 -5.22
C PHE A 438 30.18 -7.15 -3.70
N LYS A 439 29.29 -8.01 -3.21
CA LYS A 439 29.11 -8.20 -1.77
C LYS A 439 30.38 -8.75 -1.12
N LYS A 440 30.96 -9.82 -1.69
CA LYS A 440 32.22 -10.41 -1.22
C LYS A 440 33.38 -9.41 -1.17
N THR A 441 33.42 -8.44 -2.11
CA THR A 441 34.45 -7.39 -2.10
C THR A 441 34.17 -6.31 -1.05
N SER A 442 32.90 -6.08 -0.74
CA SER A 442 32.45 -5.04 0.21
C SER A 442 32.59 -5.48 1.66
N ASP A 443 32.59 -6.78 1.93
CA ASP A 443 32.85 -7.36 3.25
C ASP A 443 34.35 -7.26 3.66
N LEU A 444 35.23 -6.84 2.74
CA LEU A 444 36.65 -6.62 3.02
C LEU A 444 36.85 -5.38 3.92
N GLU A 445 37.90 -5.40 4.74
CA GLU A 445 38.33 -4.20 5.47
C GLU A 445 38.69 -3.06 4.51
N HIS A 446 38.62 -1.82 5.00
CA HIS A 446 38.83 -0.62 4.18
C HIS A 446 40.18 -0.65 3.43
N GLU A 447 41.23 -1.20 4.03
CA GLU A 447 42.54 -1.32 3.37
C GLU A 447 42.49 -2.34 2.24
N GLY A 448 41.86 -3.51 2.46
CA GLY A 448 41.65 -4.51 1.42
C GLY A 448 40.82 -3.99 0.24
N GLN A 449 39.81 -3.16 0.50
CA GLN A 449 39.03 -2.49 -0.56
C GLN A 449 39.88 -1.51 -1.39
N ARG A 450 40.79 -0.76 -0.75
CA ARG A 450 41.70 0.16 -1.46
C ARG A 450 42.70 -0.60 -2.32
N THR A 451 43.34 -1.64 -1.78
CA THR A 451 44.27 -2.50 -2.51
C THR A 451 43.58 -3.14 -3.70
N LEU A 452 42.36 -3.65 -3.53
CA LEU A 452 41.59 -4.24 -4.62
C LEU A 452 41.26 -3.23 -5.72
N LEU A 453 40.94 -1.98 -5.36
CA LEU A 453 40.69 -0.92 -6.33
C LEU A 453 41.96 -0.60 -7.14
N HIS A 454 43.12 -0.62 -6.49
CA HIS A 454 44.43 -0.47 -7.14
C HIS A 454 44.72 -1.64 -8.09
N ASP A 455 44.49 -2.88 -7.65
CA ASP A 455 44.67 -4.10 -8.47
C ASP A 455 43.77 -4.15 -9.71
N ILE A 456 42.56 -3.62 -9.60
CA ILE A 456 41.66 -3.45 -10.74
C ILE A 456 42.21 -2.39 -11.69
N GLY A 457 42.74 -1.29 -11.16
CA GLY A 457 43.35 -0.20 -11.91
C GLY A 457 44.57 -0.64 -12.70
N ASP A 458 45.55 -1.24 -12.04
CA ASP A 458 46.89 -1.54 -12.58
C ASP A 458 46.99 -2.91 -13.25
N ASP A 459 45.87 -3.63 -13.32
CA ASP A 459 45.78 -5.03 -13.72
C ASP A 459 46.73 -5.98 -12.95
N THR A 460 47.04 -5.64 -11.71
CA THR A 460 47.90 -6.44 -10.84
C THR A 460 47.11 -7.45 -10.02
N TRP A 461 47.85 -8.33 -9.34
CA TRP A 461 47.36 -9.22 -8.30
C TRP A 461 48.23 -9.01 -7.04
N GLU A 462 47.88 -8.07 -6.18
CA GLU A 462 48.54 -7.89 -4.88
C GLU A 462 47.64 -8.28 -3.70
N SER A 463 46.31 -8.29 -3.90
CA SER A 463 45.32 -8.66 -2.92
C SER A 463 45.36 -10.16 -2.58
N GLU A 464 45.79 -10.51 -1.36
CA GLU A 464 45.51 -11.82 -0.75
C GLU A 464 44.05 -11.96 -0.26
N TRP A 465 43.29 -10.86 -0.31
CA TRP A 465 41.97 -10.71 0.32
C TRP A 465 40.83 -11.35 -0.46
N ILE A 466 41.00 -11.62 -1.76
CA ILE A 466 39.99 -12.26 -2.61
C ILE A 466 40.60 -13.38 -3.44
N SER A 467 39.82 -14.42 -3.74
CA SER A 467 40.34 -15.54 -4.56
C SER A 467 40.62 -15.13 -6.01
N ASN A 468 41.63 -15.77 -6.63
CA ASN A 468 42.00 -15.54 -8.04
C ASN A 468 40.83 -15.51 -9.01
N ASN A 469 39.95 -16.49 -8.85
CA ASN A 469 38.78 -16.62 -9.68
C ASN A 469 37.81 -15.42 -9.52
N ASN A 470 37.59 -14.94 -8.30
CA ASN A 470 36.65 -13.84 -8.04
C ASN A 470 37.14 -12.51 -8.63
N LEU A 471 38.41 -12.15 -8.45
CA LEU A 471 38.94 -10.93 -9.05
C LEU A 471 38.96 -11.01 -10.58
N MET A 472 39.27 -12.18 -11.16
CA MET A 472 39.15 -12.39 -12.62
C MET A 472 37.72 -12.15 -13.10
N HIS A 473 36.72 -12.73 -12.42
CA HIS A 473 35.30 -12.50 -12.75
C HIS A 473 34.90 -11.03 -12.60
N LEU A 474 35.42 -10.34 -11.58
CA LEU A 474 35.11 -8.94 -11.30
C LEU A 474 35.70 -8.03 -12.39
N LYS A 475 36.98 -8.22 -12.73
CA LYS A 475 37.64 -7.52 -13.84
C LYS A 475 36.89 -7.75 -15.16
N LEU A 476 36.50 -9.00 -15.46
CA LEU A 476 35.72 -9.31 -16.67
C LEU A 476 34.37 -8.59 -16.69
N LEU A 477 33.65 -8.57 -15.55
CA LEU A 477 32.37 -7.89 -15.42
C LEU A 477 32.51 -6.37 -15.64
N LEU A 478 33.49 -5.76 -14.97
CA LEU A 478 33.78 -4.33 -15.11
C LEU A 478 34.20 -3.99 -16.55
N LYS A 479 34.96 -4.86 -17.22
CA LYS A 479 35.34 -4.67 -18.63
C LYS A 479 34.16 -4.75 -19.58
N LYS A 480 33.25 -5.71 -19.37
CA LYS A 480 31.99 -5.77 -20.13
C LYS A 480 31.19 -4.47 -19.97
N ARG A 481 31.12 -3.93 -18.77
CA ARG A 481 30.47 -2.64 -18.51
C ARG A 481 31.18 -1.46 -19.13
N TRP A 482 32.52 -1.43 -19.10
CA TRP A 482 33.31 -0.39 -19.76
C TRP A 482 33.03 -0.32 -21.27
N VAL A 483 32.89 -1.48 -21.93
CA VAL A 483 32.51 -1.54 -23.36
C VAL A 483 31.11 -0.96 -23.61
N LEU A 484 30.16 -1.20 -22.69
CA LEU A 484 28.80 -0.69 -22.79
C LEU A 484 28.65 0.78 -22.37
N PHE A 485 29.48 1.23 -21.43
CA PHE A 485 29.45 2.54 -20.80
C PHE A 485 30.88 3.10 -20.68
N PRO A 486 31.48 3.55 -21.79
CA PRO A 486 32.84 4.09 -21.76
C PRO A 486 32.92 5.34 -20.88
N PRO A 487 34.04 5.57 -20.14
CA PRO A 487 34.23 6.71 -19.24
C PRO A 487 34.28 8.05 -19.99
N LYS A 488 34.05 9.16 -19.26
CA LYS A 488 33.91 10.51 -19.86
C LYS A 488 35.29 11.08 -20.22
N TYR A 489 36.29 10.67 -19.46
CA TYR A 489 37.67 11.11 -19.56
C TYR A 489 38.59 9.89 -19.48
N ASP A 490 39.69 9.91 -20.23
CA ASP A 490 40.74 8.89 -20.15
C ASP A 490 41.66 9.18 -18.94
N ASP A 491 41.17 8.95 -17.73
CA ASP A 491 42.00 8.97 -16.52
C ASP A 491 42.94 7.76 -16.45
N LEU A 492 44.02 7.86 -15.66
CA LEU A 492 45.08 6.82 -15.56
C LEU A 492 44.54 5.41 -15.29
N LEU A 493 43.58 5.27 -14.36
CA LEU A 493 42.93 4.00 -14.04
C LEU A 493 42.10 3.44 -15.21
N SER A 494 41.49 4.33 -16.00
CA SER A 494 40.70 3.92 -17.17
C SER A 494 41.57 3.46 -18.35
N LYS A 495 42.76 4.08 -18.52
CA LYS A 495 43.75 3.69 -19.55
C LYS A 495 44.34 2.31 -19.29
N SER A 496 44.81 2.08 -18.06
CA SER A 496 45.36 0.78 -17.66
C SER A 496 44.32 -0.34 -17.79
N PHE A 497 43.05 -0.06 -17.46
CA PHE A 497 41.96 -1.01 -17.63
C PHE A 497 41.57 -1.27 -19.11
N SER A 498 41.79 -0.29 -20.00
CA SER A 498 41.48 -0.41 -21.43
C SER A 498 42.45 -1.31 -22.21
N ASP A 499 43.69 -1.46 -21.73
CA ASP A 499 44.76 -2.26 -22.36
C ASP A 499 44.63 -3.78 -22.09
N LEU A 500 43.62 -4.17 -21.31
CA LEU A 500 43.34 -5.58 -21.01
C LEU A 500 42.95 -6.32 -22.30
N SER A 501 43.68 -7.37 -22.69
CA SER A 501 43.28 -8.23 -23.81
C SER A 501 42.20 -9.23 -23.38
N TYR A 502 41.28 -9.62 -24.29
CA TYR A 502 40.37 -10.76 -24.09
C TYR A 502 41.16 -12.06 -24.32
N GLY A 503 42.10 -12.37 -23.42
CA GLY A 503 42.94 -13.54 -23.57
C GLY A 503 43.34 -14.08 -22.21
N HIS A 504 43.42 -15.41 -22.10
CA HIS A 504 44.12 -16.10 -21.02
C HIS A 504 45.61 -15.66 -21.03
N GLY A 505 45.89 -14.47 -20.50
CA GLY A 505 47.24 -13.94 -20.32
C GLY A 505 47.70 -14.20 -18.90
N GLN A 506 48.89 -14.76 -18.74
CA GLN A 506 49.55 -14.90 -17.45
C GLN A 506 49.68 -13.53 -16.79
N TRP A 507 49.04 -13.38 -15.63
CA TRP A 507 49.07 -12.17 -14.80
C TRP A 507 50.49 -11.86 -14.35
N LYS A 508 50.86 -10.57 -14.31
CA LYS A 508 52.07 -10.14 -13.60
C LYS A 508 51.85 -10.32 -12.11
N LYS A 509 52.68 -11.19 -11.51
CA LYS A 509 52.81 -11.33 -10.06
C LYS A 509 53.54 -10.15 -9.46
#